data_AF-A0A2G5T5I8-F1
#
_entry.id   AF-A0A2G5T5I8-F1
#
_cell.length_a   1.000
_cell.length_b   1.000
_cell.length_c   1.000
_cell.angle_alpha   90.00
_cell.angle_beta   90.00
_cell.angle_gamma   90.00
#
_symmetry.space_group_name_H-M   'P 1'
#
loop_
_entity.id
_entity.type
_entity.pdbx_description
1 polymer ?
#
loop_
_entity_poly.entity_id
_entity_poly.type
_entity_poly.pdbx_seq_one_letter_code
_entity_poly.pdbx_strand_id
1 'polypeptide(L)'
;MIIVLIITTLYFLFNIFHLAILTRPAMRTQSVSKEMISIAICGVLSGVIGVIKSVFEVHEHFGTCHHSYRYYVVGLIYFLAYQIINQFILWLIIYITFLRSMVILEVKRGLYVSTTVHFKLNYLGSYKRYQKCFKCQNIRDIMIIPIFIMIFLTVFLVIELRSPDPIKSAENTKKQINATYGLVAFLFCYIFAELPYVFLFALGLINPSDFVQLDEYIYSQVDAFICSSMCIGIIIYAMMSAQYRDTICATVCRSHQVSPGPSVLPLESLTS
;
A
#
# COMPACT_ATOMS: atom_id res chain seq x y z
N MET A 1 11.89 18.80 -11.26
CA MET A 1 11.01 19.50 -10.29
C MET A 1 9.54 19.45 -10.72
N ILE A 2 9.12 20.07 -11.85
CA ILE A 2 7.71 20.01 -12.29
C ILE A 2 7.21 18.57 -12.53
N ILE A 3 8.03 17.72 -13.14
CA ILE A 3 7.70 16.29 -13.35
C ILE A 3 7.46 15.58 -12.00
N VAL A 4 8.29 15.86 -10.99
CA VAL A 4 8.15 15.27 -9.64
C VAL A 4 6.86 15.75 -8.97
N LEU A 5 6.51 17.03 -9.12
CA LEU A 5 5.23 17.57 -8.64
C LEU A 5 4.03 16.87 -9.31
N ILE A 6 4.08 16.63 -10.62
CA ILE A 6 3.02 15.92 -11.35
C ILE A 6 2.90 14.48 -10.82
N ILE A 7 4.02 13.77 -10.68
CA ILE A 7 4.04 12.38 -10.21
C ILE A 7 3.50 12.26 -8.79
N THR A 8 3.94 13.12 -7.86
CA THR A 8 3.48 13.11 -6.46
C THR A 8 2.00 13.48 -6.35
N THR A 9 1.53 14.43 -7.16
CA THR A 9 0.11 14.79 -7.25
C THR A 9 -0.73 13.61 -7.76
N LEU A 10 -0.27 12.94 -8.82
CA LEU A 10 -0.95 11.74 -9.32
C LEU A 10 -0.98 10.64 -8.25
N TYR A 11 0.14 10.37 -7.58
CA TYR A 11 0.20 9.40 -6.49
C TYR A 11 -0.83 9.70 -5.39
N PHE A 12 -0.94 10.95 -4.97
CA PHE A 12 -1.96 11.38 -4.00
C PHE A 12 -3.39 11.09 -4.50
N LEU A 13 -3.69 11.46 -5.75
CA LEU A 13 -5.01 11.21 -6.35
C LEU A 13 -5.34 9.72 -6.47
N PHE A 14 -4.38 8.89 -6.90
CA PHE A 14 -4.55 7.44 -6.98
C PHE A 14 -4.83 6.82 -5.61
N ASN A 15 -4.15 7.28 -4.56
CA ASN A 15 -4.39 6.78 -3.20
C ASN A 15 -5.74 7.23 -2.63
N ILE A 16 -6.20 8.45 -2.92
CA ILE A 16 -7.57 8.88 -2.57
C ILE A 16 -8.60 7.99 -3.26
N PHE A 17 -8.44 7.78 -4.57
CA PHE A 17 -9.35 6.94 -5.34
C PHE A 17 -9.38 5.50 -4.80
N HIS A 18 -8.21 4.93 -4.51
CA HIS A 18 -8.07 3.61 -3.92
C HIS A 18 -8.77 3.52 -2.56
N LEU A 19 -8.57 4.52 -1.68
CA LEU A 19 -9.22 4.59 -0.38
C LEU A 19 -10.75 4.72 -0.50
N ALA A 20 -11.25 5.52 -1.44
CA ALA A 20 -12.68 5.68 -1.70
C ALA A 20 -13.36 4.38 -2.14
N ILE A 21 -12.68 3.54 -2.92
CA ILE A 21 -13.18 2.22 -3.32
C ILE A 21 -13.15 1.26 -2.13
N LEU A 22 -12.05 1.19 -1.41
CA LEU A 22 -11.87 0.24 -0.31
C LEU A 22 -12.81 0.51 0.87
N THR A 23 -13.23 1.76 1.10
CA THR A 23 -14.17 2.12 2.16
C THR A 23 -15.62 1.72 1.87
N ARG A 24 -15.93 1.21 0.67
CA ARG A 24 -17.28 0.73 0.33
C ARG A 24 -17.68 -0.51 1.16
N PRO A 25 -18.96 -0.64 1.54
CA PRO A 25 -19.44 -1.76 2.37
C PRO A 25 -19.12 -3.16 1.80
N ALA A 26 -19.14 -3.31 0.47
CA ALA A 26 -18.83 -4.57 -0.21
C ALA A 26 -17.40 -5.08 0.08
N MET A 27 -16.46 -4.18 0.33
CA MET A 27 -15.06 -4.50 0.59
C MET A 27 -14.73 -4.62 2.08
N ARG A 28 -15.49 -3.98 2.99
CA ARG A 28 -15.20 -3.92 4.43
C ARG A 28 -15.38 -5.23 5.20
N THR A 29 -15.89 -6.28 4.56
CA THR A 29 -16.21 -7.57 5.18
C THR A 29 -14.99 -8.47 5.36
N GLN A 30 -13.91 -8.24 4.61
CA GLN A 30 -12.69 -9.05 4.68
C GLN A 30 -11.65 -8.42 5.61
N SER A 31 -10.95 -9.27 6.38
CA SER A 31 -9.82 -8.84 7.22
C SER A 31 -8.73 -8.13 6.41
N VAL A 32 -8.41 -8.68 5.23
CA VAL A 32 -7.41 -8.14 4.31
C VAL A 32 -7.76 -6.73 3.83
N SER A 33 -9.04 -6.45 3.61
CA SER A 33 -9.49 -5.14 3.16
C SER A 33 -9.33 -4.06 4.24
N LYS A 34 -9.41 -4.41 5.52
CA LYS A 34 -9.14 -3.45 6.62
C LYS A 34 -7.68 -3.03 6.64
N GLU A 35 -6.77 -3.98 6.45
CA GLU A 35 -5.33 -3.68 6.39
C GLU A 35 -4.97 -2.88 5.12
N MET A 36 -5.59 -3.21 3.98
CA MET A 36 -5.41 -2.42 2.75
C MET A 36 -5.94 -0.99 2.88
N ILE A 37 -7.03 -0.75 3.62
CA ILE A 37 -7.48 0.60 3.97
C ILE A 37 -6.42 1.34 4.78
N SER A 38 -5.77 0.67 5.73
CA SER A 38 -4.68 1.24 6.53
C SER A 38 -3.51 1.68 5.62
N ILE A 39 -3.08 0.81 4.70
CA ILE A 39 -2.04 1.13 3.71
C ILE A 39 -2.46 2.32 2.84
N ALA A 40 -3.72 2.37 2.38
CA ALA A 40 -4.22 3.47 1.57
C ALA A 40 -4.25 4.81 2.34
N ILE A 41 -4.60 4.81 3.63
CA ILE A 41 -4.54 6.00 4.49
C ILE A 41 -3.09 6.48 4.61
N CYS A 42 -2.15 5.57 4.85
CA CYS A 42 -0.72 5.89 4.89
C CYS A 42 -0.23 6.46 3.56
N GLY A 43 -0.67 5.90 2.43
CA GLY A 43 -0.36 6.43 1.10
C GLY A 43 -0.91 7.83 0.86
N VAL A 44 -2.14 8.13 1.30
CA VAL A 44 -2.70 9.49 1.25
C VAL A 44 -1.87 10.46 2.09
N LEU A 45 -1.50 10.09 3.32
CA LEU A 45 -0.67 10.92 4.20
C LEU A 45 0.70 11.21 3.57
N SER A 46 1.39 10.18 3.07
CA SER A 46 2.66 10.35 2.35
C SER A 46 2.50 11.25 1.13
N GLY A 47 1.39 11.10 0.38
CA GLY A 47 1.08 11.92 -0.78
C GLY A 47 0.89 13.39 -0.44
N VAL A 48 0.17 13.71 0.64
CA VAL A 48 -0.02 15.10 1.10
C VAL A 48 1.33 15.75 1.44
N ILE A 49 2.16 15.06 2.23
CA ILE A 49 3.47 15.57 2.65
C ILE A 49 4.39 15.73 1.42
N GLY A 50 4.35 14.78 0.48
CA GLY A 50 5.10 14.84 -0.78
C GLY A 50 4.71 16.01 -1.68
N VAL A 51 3.41 16.26 -1.86
CA VAL A 51 2.93 17.41 -2.64
C VAL A 51 3.37 18.73 -1.99
N ILE A 52 3.26 18.85 -0.66
CA ILE A 52 3.75 20.03 0.06
C ILE A 52 5.24 20.24 -0.21
N LYS A 53 6.08 19.21 -0.03
CA LYS A 53 7.52 19.27 -0.34
C LYS A 53 7.76 19.75 -1.77
N SER A 54 7.11 19.14 -2.77
CA SER A 54 7.30 19.48 -4.18
C SER A 54 6.87 20.91 -4.53
N VAL A 55 5.83 21.45 -3.89
CA VAL A 55 5.42 22.85 -4.07
C VAL A 55 6.49 23.80 -3.52
N PHE A 56 7.04 23.52 -2.35
CA PHE A 56 8.15 24.31 -1.79
C PHE A 56 9.41 24.23 -2.67
N GLU A 57 9.75 23.04 -3.18
CA GLU A 57 10.86 22.82 -4.12
C GLU A 57 10.72 23.71 -5.36
N VAL A 58 9.52 23.72 -5.98
CA VAL A 58 9.24 24.51 -7.17
C VAL A 58 9.29 26.01 -6.87
N HIS A 59 8.70 26.44 -5.75
CA HIS A 59 8.66 27.86 -5.38
C HIS A 59 10.06 28.44 -5.15
N GLU A 60 10.91 27.74 -4.41
CA GLU A 60 12.28 28.19 -4.11
C GLU A 60 13.17 28.18 -5.37
N HIS A 61 12.97 27.21 -6.29
CA HIS A 61 13.72 27.14 -7.54
C HIS A 61 13.47 28.34 -8.47
N PHE A 62 12.23 28.83 -8.52
CA PHE A 62 11.88 30.00 -9.35
C PHE A 62 12.07 31.34 -8.62
N GLY A 63 12.07 31.35 -7.28
CA GLY A 63 12.06 32.57 -6.48
C GLY A 63 13.43 33.04 -5.97
N THR A 64 14.42 32.16 -5.82
CA THR A 64 15.67 32.47 -5.09
C THR A 64 16.89 31.72 -5.61
N CYS A 65 18.06 32.37 -5.65
CA CYS A 65 19.34 31.71 -5.96
C CYS A 65 19.93 30.87 -4.81
N HIS A 66 19.36 30.95 -3.60
CA HIS A 66 19.81 30.21 -2.42
C HIS A 66 18.61 29.61 -1.68
N HIS A 67 18.73 28.34 -1.26
CA HIS A 67 17.71 27.65 -0.50
C HIS A 67 17.47 28.30 0.87
N SER A 68 16.22 28.63 1.16
CA SER A 68 15.80 29.16 2.45
C SER A 68 15.91 28.12 3.57
N TYR A 69 16.14 28.56 4.82
CA TYR A 69 16.10 27.70 6.01
C TYR A 69 14.78 26.90 6.09
N ARG A 70 13.67 27.49 5.64
CA ARG A 70 12.34 26.83 5.61
C ARG A 70 12.34 25.58 4.74
N TYR A 71 13.05 25.60 3.62
CA TYR A 71 13.16 24.47 2.71
C TYR A 71 13.82 23.26 3.39
N TYR A 72 14.94 23.48 4.09
CA TYR A 72 15.63 22.42 4.85
C TYR A 72 14.76 21.83 5.96
N VAL A 73 14.02 22.66 6.69
CA VAL A 73 13.10 22.19 7.73
C VAL A 73 11.98 21.33 7.14
N VAL A 74 11.37 21.76 6.03
CA VAL A 74 10.33 20.99 5.32
C VAL A 74 10.91 19.67 4.78
N GLY A 75 12.11 19.70 4.20
CA GLY A 75 12.80 18.51 3.72
C GLY A 75 13.08 17.50 4.84
N LEU A 76 13.56 17.96 6.00
CA LEU A 76 13.82 17.11 7.16
C LEU A 76 12.54 16.48 7.72
N ILE A 77 11.47 17.27 7.86
CA ILE A 77 10.16 16.77 8.32
C ILE A 77 9.62 15.73 7.33
N TYR A 78 9.71 16.00 6.02
CA TYR A 78 9.32 15.07 4.98
C TYR A 78 10.10 13.76 5.10
N PHE A 79 11.44 13.82 5.22
CA PHE A 79 12.28 12.64 5.34
C PHE A 79 11.90 11.78 6.55
N LEU A 80 11.73 12.40 7.73
CA LEU A 80 11.36 11.69 8.96
C LEU A 80 9.95 11.09 8.88
N ALA A 81 8.98 11.84 8.38
CA ALA A 81 7.62 11.37 8.24
C ALA A 81 7.52 10.22 7.22
N TYR A 82 8.19 10.37 6.07
CA TYR A 82 8.24 9.35 5.03
C TYR A 82 8.85 8.05 5.54
N GLN A 83 9.98 8.11 6.25
CA GLN A 83 10.63 6.96 6.88
C GLN A 83 9.68 6.21 7.82
N ILE A 84 8.98 6.92 8.71
CA ILE A 84 8.04 6.31 9.66
C ILE A 84 6.84 5.68 8.95
N ILE A 85 6.24 6.39 7.98
CA ILE A 85 5.07 5.90 7.25
C ILE A 85 5.43 4.70 6.38
N ASN A 86 6.56 4.78 5.65
CA ASN A 86 7.02 3.69 4.80
C ASN A 86 7.31 2.43 5.63
N GLN A 87 7.94 2.59 6.79
CA GLN A 87 8.18 1.49 7.70
C GLN A 87 6.88 0.84 8.17
N PHE A 88 5.86 1.64 8.50
CA PHE A 88 4.56 1.13 8.90
C PHE A 88 3.87 0.37 7.75
N ILE A 89 3.92 0.88 6.52
CA ILE A 89 3.40 0.21 5.32
C ILE A 89 4.09 -1.15 5.12
N LEU A 90 5.42 -1.20 5.20
CA LEU A 90 6.20 -2.45 5.09
C LEU A 90 5.73 -3.52 6.07
N TRP A 91 5.52 -3.15 7.33
CA TRP A 91 5.03 -4.07 8.35
C TRP A 91 3.60 -4.56 8.06
N LEU A 92 2.72 -3.69 7.56
CA LEU A 92 1.38 -4.09 7.13
C LEU A 92 1.42 -5.06 5.95
N ILE A 93 2.31 -4.84 4.98
CA ILE A 93 2.49 -5.73 3.82
C ILE A 93 2.97 -7.12 4.27
N ILE A 94 3.96 -7.18 5.17
CA ILE A 94 4.42 -8.43 5.77
C ILE A 94 3.26 -9.15 6.47
N TYR A 95 2.47 -8.41 7.25
CA TYR A 95 1.33 -8.95 7.98
C TYR A 95 0.25 -9.53 7.04
N ILE A 96 -0.13 -8.81 6.00
CA ILE A 96 -1.10 -9.30 4.98
C ILE A 96 -0.57 -10.55 4.30
N THR A 97 0.73 -10.57 3.96
CA THR A 97 1.37 -11.72 3.31
C THR A 97 1.35 -12.94 4.21
N PHE A 98 1.68 -12.77 5.48
CA PHE A 98 1.59 -13.83 6.47
C PHE A 98 0.16 -14.38 6.61
N LEU A 99 -0.86 -13.51 6.71
CA LEU A 99 -2.26 -13.94 6.78
C LEU A 99 -2.68 -14.73 5.54
N ARG A 100 -2.24 -14.31 4.35
CA ARG A 100 -2.54 -15.01 3.09
C ARG A 100 -1.86 -16.36 3.02
N SER A 101 -0.60 -16.47 3.43
CA SER A 101 0.11 -17.75 3.54
C SER A 101 -0.63 -18.73 4.46
N MET A 102 -1.11 -18.25 5.61
CA MET A 102 -1.84 -19.09 6.57
C MET A 102 -3.16 -19.62 5.99
N VAL A 103 -3.95 -18.78 5.31
CA VAL A 103 -5.20 -19.20 4.66
C VAL A 103 -4.95 -20.24 3.58
N ILE A 104 -3.88 -20.09 2.79
CA ILE A 104 -3.52 -21.05 1.74
C ILE A 104 -3.08 -22.38 2.34
N LEU A 105 -2.28 -22.35 3.40
CA LEU A 105 -1.86 -23.56 4.11
C LEU A 105 -3.04 -24.31 4.72
N GLU A 106 -4.03 -23.59 5.27
CA GLU A 106 -5.27 -24.18 5.76
C GLU A 106 -6.03 -24.91 4.64
N VAL A 107 -6.17 -24.27 3.48
CA VAL A 107 -6.86 -24.83 2.32
C VAL A 107 -6.10 -26.01 1.70
N LYS A 108 -4.76 -25.93 1.55
CA LYS A 108 -3.95 -26.98 0.94
C LYS A 108 -3.70 -28.17 1.87
N ARG A 109 -3.45 -27.95 3.15
CA ARG A 109 -3.08 -29.03 4.07
C ARG A 109 -4.26 -29.56 4.88
N GLY A 110 -5.44 -28.96 4.74
CA GLY A 110 -6.65 -29.39 5.47
C GLY A 110 -6.42 -29.44 6.98
N LEU A 111 -5.50 -28.59 7.48
CA LEU A 111 -5.23 -28.47 8.91
C LEU A 111 -6.50 -27.92 9.55
N TYR A 112 -7.37 -28.83 10.01
CA TYR A 112 -8.44 -28.52 10.93
C TYR A 112 -7.81 -28.03 12.24
N VAL A 113 -7.46 -26.75 12.30
CA VAL A 113 -7.50 -26.07 13.58
C VAL A 113 -8.99 -25.93 13.86
N SER A 114 -9.54 -26.95 14.52
CA SER A 114 -10.92 -26.99 15.02
C SER A 114 -11.13 -25.84 16.00
N THR A 115 -11.30 -24.62 15.50
CA THR A 115 -11.58 -23.44 16.31
C THR A 115 -12.00 -22.24 15.45
N THR A 116 -13.06 -22.41 14.68
CA THR A 116 -13.82 -21.33 14.02
C THR A 116 -14.35 -20.28 15.03
N VAL A 117 -14.21 -20.51 16.34
CA VAL A 117 -14.61 -19.58 17.42
C VAL A 117 -13.41 -18.96 18.19
N HIS A 118 -12.21 -19.56 18.20
CA HIS A 118 -11.02 -18.93 18.84
C HIS A 118 -10.25 -17.97 17.93
N PHE A 119 -10.44 -18.04 16.62
CA PHE A 119 -9.71 -17.18 15.69
C PHE A 119 -10.02 -15.70 15.96
N LYS A 120 -11.27 -15.33 16.29
CA LYS A 120 -11.61 -13.94 16.67
C LYS A 120 -10.91 -13.44 17.94
N LEU A 121 -10.55 -14.32 18.89
CA LEU A 121 -9.91 -13.95 20.16
C LEU A 121 -8.37 -13.94 20.08
N ASN A 122 -7.75 -14.80 19.27
CA ASN A 122 -6.30 -14.74 19.01
C ASN A 122 -5.89 -13.62 18.04
N TYR A 123 -6.82 -13.08 17.24
CA TYR A 123 -6.59 -11.91 16.38
C TYR A 123 -6.25 -10.64 17.15
N LEU A 124 -6.89 -10.42 18.30
CA LEU A 124 -6.58 -9.30 19.21
C LEU A 124 -5.34 -9.58 20.07
N GLY A 125 -5.06 -10.85 20.37
CA GLY A 125 -3.88 -11.28 21.15
C GLY A 125 -2.55 -11.12 20.40
N SER A 126 -2.51 -11.45 19.11
CA SER A 126 -1.29 -11.26 18.28
C SER A 126 -1.02 -9.80 17.95
N TYR A 127 -2.05 -8.96 17.74
CA TYR A 127 -1.89 -7.51 17.52
C TYR A 127 -1.08 -6.86 18.66
N LYS A 128 -1.45 -7.15 19.92
CA LYS A 128 -0.74 -6.64 21.11
C LYS A 128 0.66 -7.22 21.30
N ARG A 129 0.94 -8.42 20.77
CA ARG A 129 2.24 -9.10 20.95
C ARG A 129 3.28 -8.64 19.91
N TYR A 130 2.86 -8.39 18.65
CA TYR A 130 3.72 -7.78 17.62
C TYR A 130 3.97 -6.28 17.86
N GLN A 131 2.96 -5.55 18.36
CA GLN A 131 3.14 -4.14 18.77
C GLN A 131 4.09 -3.98 19.98
N LYS A 132 4.36 -5.07 20.73
CA LYS A 132 5.31 -5.07 21.84
C LYS A 132 6.77 -5.26 21.40
N CYS A 133 7.01 -6.02 20.33
CA CYS A 133 8.34 -6.10 19.67
C CYS A 133 8.74 -4.78 19.00
N PHE A 134 7.76 -3.91 18.69
CA PHE A 134 7.96 -2.58 18.10
C PHE A 134 8.78 -1.61 18.98
N LYS A 135 8.91 -1.88 20.29
CA LYS A 135 9.45 -0.90 21.26
C LYS A 135 10.97 -0.95 21.48
N CYS A 136 11.71 -1.89 20.88
CA CYS A 136 13.14 -2.10 21.18
C CYS A 136 13.98 -2.46 19.94
N GLN A 137 14.03 -1.63 18.90
CA GLN A 137 14.96 -1.86 17.79
C GLN A 137 15.71 -0.58 17.38
N ASN A 138 17.03 -0.70 17.20
CA ASN A 138 17.90 0.35 16.68
C ASN A 138 17.51 0.72 15.23
N ILE A 139 17.61 1.99 14.86
CA ILE A 139 17.22 2.57 13.56
C ILE A 139 17.80 1.80 12.35
N ARG A 140 19.01 1.24 12.49
CA ARG A 140 19.70 0.45 11.44
C ARG A 140 19.05 -0.91 11.15
N ASP A 141 18.50 -1.56 12.17
CA ASP A 141 17.90 -2.89 12.04
C ASP A 141 16.46 -2.81 11.48
N ILE A 142 15.85 -1.62 11.50
CA ILE A 142 14.46 -1.38 11.11
C ILE A 142 14.27 -1.47 9.59
N MET A 143 15.25 -1.13 8.77
CA MET A 143 15.10 -1.13 7.29
C MET A 143 15.48 -2.46 6.63
N ILE A 144 16.51 -3.12 7.14
CA ILE A 144 17.07 -4.33 6.51
C ILE A 144 16.20 -5.57 6.82
N ILE A 145 15.76 -5.71 8.08
CA ILE A 145 15.00 -6.87 8.54
C ILE A 145 13.69 -7.08 7.76
N PRO A 146 12.83 -6.06 7.53
CA PRO A 146 11.58 -6.24 6.78
C PRO A 146 11.80 -6.73 5.35
N ILE A 147 12.84 -6.26 4.66
CA ILE A 147 13.14 -6.66 3.28
C ILE A 147 13.50 -8.15 3.22
N PHE A 148 14.37 -8.62 4.14
CA PHE A 148 14.68 -10.05 4.24
C PHE A 148 13.46 -10.90 4.56
N ILE A 149 12.59 -10.44 5.47
CA ILE A 149 11.33 -11.12 5.80
C ILE A 149 10.41 -11.17 4.56
N MET A 150 10.29 -10.08 3.80
CA MET A 150 9.48 -10.05 2.58
C MET A 150 10.01 -11.01 1.51
N ILE A 151 11.33 -11.05 1.29
CA ILE A 151 11.96 -11.99 0.36
C ILE A 151 11.66 -13.43 0.79
N PHE A 152 11.87 -13.75 2.07
CA PHE A 152 11.59 -15.08 2.62
C PHE A 152 10.11 -15.47 2.45
N LEU A 153 9.18 -14.59 2.81
CA LEU A 153 7.75 -14.83 2.65
C LEU A 153 7.34 -14.99 1.19
N THR A 154 7.92 -14.21 0.28
CA THR A 154 7.63 -14.29 -1.15
C THR A 154 8.11 -15.62 -1.73
N VAL A 155 9.34 -16.04 -1.41
CA VAL A 155 9.88 -17.34 -1.83
C VAL A 155 9.02 -18.48 -1.29
N PHE A 156 8.66 -18.43 0.00
CA PHE A 156 7.76 -19.40 0.63
C PHE A 156 6.40 -19.48 -0.10
N LEU A 157 5.79 -18.34 -0.40
CA LEU A 157 4.50 -18.27 -1.09
C LEU A 157 4.58 -18.86 -2.51
N VAL A 158 5.67 -18.59 -3.24
CA VAL A 158 5.90 -19.12 -4.59
C VAL A 158 6.08 -20.64 -4.57
N ILE A 159 6.81 -21.17 -3.59
CA ILE A 159 6.99 -22.62 -3.40
C ILE A 159 5.64 -23.29 -3.09
N GLU A 160 4.87 -22.71 -2.16
CA GLU A 160 3.57 -23.27 -1.78
C GLU A 160 2.55 -23.16 -2.94
N LEU A 161 2.58 -22.08 -3.74
CA LEU A 161 1.77 -21.94 -4.95
C LEU A 161 2.10 -23.01 -6.01
N ARG A 162 3.39 -23.34 -6.20
CA ARG A 162 3.84 -24.37 -7.15
C ARG A 162 3.65 -25.80 -6.66
N SER A 163 3.41 -26.00 -5.36
CA SER A 163 3.20 -27.33 -4.80
C SER A 163 1.87 -27.93 -5.30
N PRO A 164 1.84 -29.21 -5.67
CA PRO A 164 0.68 -29.84 -6.31
C PRO A 164 -0.59 -29.72 -5.46
N ASP A 165 -1.71 -29.38 -6.11
CA ASP A 165 -2.98 -29.13 -5.41
C ASP A 165 -3.61 -30.44 -4.90
N PRO A 166 -4.14 -30.47 -3.66
CA PRO A 166 -5.02 -31.55 -3.24
C PRO A 166 -6.36 -31.46 -3.99
N ILE A 167 -6.92 -32.61 -4.31
CA ILE A 167 -8.05 -32.87 -5.23
C ILE A 167 -9.39 -32.17 -4.87
N LYS A 168 -9.47 -31.41 -3.77
CA LYS A 168 -10.76 -30.93 -3.21
C LYS A 168 -10.91 -29.41 -3.23
N SER A 169 -11.93 -28.96 -3.98
CA SER A 169 -12.45 -27.59 -4.13
C SER A 169 -11.78 -26.77 -5.25
N ALA A 170 -12.40 -26.73 -6.43
CA ALA A 170 -11.82 -26.15 -7.64
C ALA A 170 -12.08 -24.64 -7.81
N GLU A 171 -13.15 -24.07 -7.23
CA GLU A 171 -13.59 -22.71 -7.56
C GLU A 171 -13.13 -21.63 -6.56
N ASN A 172 -13.38 -21.84 -5.26
CA ASN A 172 -12.91 -20.92 -4.21
C ASN A 172 -11.38 -20.90 -4.10
N THR A 173 -10.74 -22.05 -4.31
CA THR A 173 -9.29 -22.20 -4.33
C THR A 173 -8.68 -21.44 -5.51
N LYS A 174 -9.27 -21.50 -6.70
CA LYS A 174 -8.79 -20.76 -7.89
C LYS A 174 -8.85 -19.24 -7.69
N LYS A 175 -9.92 -18.73 -7.05
CA LYS A 175 -10.03 -17.30 -6.72
C LYS A 175 -8.98 -16.84 -5.71
N GLN A 176 -8.70 -17.67 -4.68
CA GLN A 176 -7.65 -17.39 -3.70
C GLN A 176 -6.23 -17.47 -4.30
N ILE A 177 -5.97 -18.45 -5.14
CA ILE A 177 -4.70 -18.61 -5.87
C ILE A 177 -4.42 -17.38 -6.73
N ASN A 178 -5.40 -16.90 -7.51
CA ASN A 178 -5.24 -15.69 -8.33
C ASN A 178 -4.96 -14.43 -7.49
N ALA A 179 -5.66 -14.28 -6.36
CA ALA A 179 -5.39 -13.17 -5.43
C ALA A 179 -3.98 -13.25 -4.82
N THR A 180 -3.48 -14.47 -4.61
CA THR A 180 -2.14 -14.73 -4.08
C THR A 180 -1.06 -14.41 -5.11
N TYR A 181 -1.23 -14.79 -6.39
CA TYR A 181 -0.34 -14.35 -7.47
C TYR A 181 -0.30 -12.82 -7.59
N GLY A 182 -1.44 -12.15 -7.39
CA GLY A 182 -1.50 -10.69 -7.38
C GLY A 182 -0.71 -10.08 -6.23
N LEU A 183 -0.75 -10.70 -5.06
CA LEU A 183 0.07 -10.29 -3.92
C LEU A 183 1.57 -10.49 -4.19
N VAL A 184 1.98 -11.62 -4.80
CA VAL A 184 3.39 -11.85 -5.19
C VAL A 184 3.86 -10.78 -6.17
N ALA A 185 3.06 -10.48 -7.19
CA ALA A 185 3.40 -9.44 -8.17
C ALA A 185 3.52 -8.06 -7.49
N PHE A 186 2.61 -7.72 -6.59
CA PHE A 186 2.66 -6.50 -5.79
C PHE A 186 3.93 -6.44 -4.92
N LEU A 187 4.26 -7.52 -4.20
CA LEU A 187 5.46 -7.64 -3.37
C LEU A 187 6.74 -7.46 -4.20
N PHE A 188 6.79 -8.08 -5.38
CA PHE A 188 7.93 -7.97 -6.28
C PHE A 188 8.12 -6.52 -6.76
N CYS A 189 7.05 -5.85 -7.18
CA CYS A 189 7.10 -4.43 -7.55
C CYS A 189 7.56 -3.55 -6.38
N TYR A 190 7.10 -3.85 -5.16
CA TYR A 190 7.49 -3.10 -3.96
C TYR A 190 8.98 -3.27 -3.64
N ILE A 191 9.50 -4.50 -3.66
CA ILE A 191 10.93 -4.77 -3.43
C ILE A 191 11.79 -4.04 -4.46
N PHE A 192 11.37 -4.07 -5.73
CA PHE A 192 12.07 -3.38 -6.81
C PHE A 192 12.05 -1.85 -6.64
N ALA A 193 10.95 -1.30 -6.12
CA ALA A 193 10.82 0.13 -5.84
C ALA A 193 11.76 0.63 -4.72
N GLU A 194 11.94 -0.16 -3.67
CA GLU A 194 12.74 0.20 -2.49
C GLU A 194 14.26 0.02 -2.70
N LEU A 195 14.66 -0.84 -3.64
CA LEU A 195 16.07 -1.20 -3.86
C LEU A 195 16.96 0.02 -4.18
N PRO A 196 16.57 0.97 -5.06
CA PRO A 196 17.35 2.18 -5.31
C PRO A 196 17.59 3.02 -4.05
N TYR A 197 16.59 3.08 -3.16
CA TYR A 197 16.69 3.85 -1.91
C TYR A 197 17.71 3.23 -0.95
N VAL A 198 17.66 1.90 -0.77
CA VAL A 198 18.62 1.16 0.05
C VAL A 198 20.04 1.27 -0.51
N PHE A 199 20.18 1.20 -1.83
CA PHE A 199 21.46 1.32 -2.50
C PHE A 199 22.09 2.70 -2.30
N LEU A 200 21.32 3.79 -2.45
CA LEU A 200 21.79 5.15 -2.18
C LEU A 200 22.19 5.33 -0.72
N PHE A 201 21.39 4.83 0.21
CA PHE A 201 21.73 4.87 1.62
C PHE A 201 23.06 4.15 1.93
N ALA A 202 23.29 2.99 1.32
CA ALA A 202 24.54 2.23 1.49
C ALA A 202 25.76 2.98 0.91
N LEU A 203 25.62 3.62 -0.26
CA LEU A 203 26.70 4.42 -0.83
C LEU A 203 27.02 5.66 0.03
N GLY A 204 26.01 6.29 0.64
CA GLY A 204 26.19 7.43 1.55
C GLY A 204 26.97 7.09 2.82
N LEU A 205 26.92 5.83 3.26
CA LEU A 205 27.76 5.35 4.38
C LEU A 205 29.22 5.12 3.98
N ILE A 206 29.49 4.79 2.72
CA ILE A 206 30.83 4.47 2.23
C ILE A 206 31.61 5.74 1.88
N ASN A 207 30.96 6.73 1.26
CA ASN A 207 31.62 7.96 0.82
C ASN A 207 30.76 9.21 1.12
N PRO A 208 30.86 9.77 2.35
CA PRO A 208 29.99 10.85 2.80
C PRO A 208 30.29 12.20 2.12
N SER A 209 31.53 12.45 1.70
CA SER A 209 31.94 13.75 1.13
C SER A 209 31.38 14.00 -0.27
N ASP A 210 31.32 12.97 -1.11
CA ASP A 210 30.76 13.07 -2.46
C ASP A 210 29.23 12.96 -2.46
N PHE A 211 28.65 12.44 -1.37
CA PHE A 211 27.21 12.26 -1.24
C PHE A 211 26.44 13.57 -1.08
N VAL A 212 27.00 14.56 -0.39
CA VAL A 212 26.30 15.82 -0.03
C VAL A 212 25.80 16.60 -1.26
N GLN A 213 26.54 16.59 -2.37
CA GLN A 213 26.12 17.27 -3.62
C GLN A 213 25.25 16.39 -4.52
N LEU A 214 25.36 15.07 -4.39
CA LEU A 214 24.62 14.10 -5.19
C LEU A 214 23.22 13.79 -4.60
N ASP A 215 23.02 14.09 -3.31
CA ASP A 215 21.86 13.77 -2.49
C ASP A 215 20.55 14.33 -3.06
N GLU A 216 20.41 15.65 -3.17
CA GLU A 216 19.09 16.26 -3.26
C GLU A 216 18.30 15.91 -4.53
N TYR A 217 18.96 15.98 -5.69
CA TYR A 217 18.32 15.66 -6.97
C TYR A 217 18.06 14.16 -7.12
N ILE A 218 19.03 13.31 -6.75
CA ILE A 218 18.88 11.86 -6.90
C ILE A 218 17.80 11.32 -5.98
N TYR A 219 17.73 11.76 -4.73
CA TYR A 219 16.66 11.33 -3.82
C TYR A 219 15.28 11.81 -4.29
N SER A 220 15.17 13.02 -4.87
CA SER A 220 13.92 13.48 -5.49
C SER A 220 13.48 12.58 -6.66
N GLN A 221 14.42 12.08 -7.47
CA GLN A 221 14.12 11.12 -8.55
C GLN A 221 13.73 9.74 -8.01
N VAL A 222 14.40 9.25 -6.96
CA VAL A 222 14.06 7.98 -6.33
C VAL A 222 12.69 8.02 -5.66
N ASP A 223 12.34 9.12 -4.99
CA ASP A 223 10.99 9.34 -4.45
C ASP A 223 9.92 9.25 -5.55
N ALA A 224 10.16 9.89 -6.70
CA ALA A 224 9.25 9.83 -7.84
C ALA A 224 9.12 8.41 -8.42
N PHE A 225 10.22 7.65 -8.45
CA PHE A 225 10.23 6.26 -8.87
C PHE A 225 9.43 5.35 -7.92
N ILE A 226 9.58 5.53 -6.61
CA ILE A 226 8.80 4.80 -5.61
C ILE A 226 7.31 5.12 -5.74
N CYS A 227 6.95 6.40 -5.85
CA CYS A 227 5.56 6.84 -6.04
C CYS A 227 4.94 6.17 -7.28
N SER A 228 5.66 6.16 -8.39
CA SER A 228 5.22 5.53 -9.64
C SER A 228 5.01 4.02 -9.48
N SER A 229 5.94 3.35 -8.80
CA SER A 229 5.88 1.91 -8.54
C SER A 229 4.72 1.53 -7.62
N MET A 230 4.42 2.36 -6.61
CA MET A 230 3.25 2.16 -5.76
C MET A 230 1.93 2.32 -6.53
N CYS A 231 1.84 3.30 -7.44
CA CYS A 231 0.69 3.43 -8.33
C CYS A 231 0.48 2.19 -9.20
N ILE A 232 1.57 1.63 -9.76
CA ILE A 232 1.53 0.35 -10.49
C ILE A 232 1.02 -0.78 -9.59
N GLY A 233 1.46 -0.81 -8.32
CA GLY A 233 0.97 -1.78 -7.34
C GLY A 233 -0.55 -1.71 -7.11
N ILE A 234 -1.13 -0.51 -7.04
CA ILE A 234 -2.59 -0.32 -6.93
C ILE A 234 -3.30 -0.83 -8.19
N ILE A 235 -2.73 -0.58 -9.38
CA ILE A 235 -3.29 -1.05 -10.65
C ILE A 235 -3.25 -2.59 -10.72
N ILE A 236 -2.14 -3.22 -10.33
CA ILE A 236 -2.01 -4.68 -10.25
C ILE A 236 -3.05 -5.25 -9.30
N TYR A 237 -3.23 -4.65 -8.13
CA TYR A 237 -4.27 -5.06 -7.18
C TYR A 237 -5.67 -4.96 -7.78
N ALA A 238 -5.95 -3.87 -8.50
CA ALA A 238 -7.21 -3.68 -9.20
C ALA A 238 -7.45 -4.75 -10.26
N MET A 239 -6.43 -5.12 -11.03
CA MET A 239 -6.52 -6.17 -12.05
C MET A 239 -6.76 -7.55 -11.44
N MET A 240 -6.14 -7.86 -10.30
CA MET A 240 -6.18 -9.21 -9.71
C MET A 240 -7.40 -9.46 -8.82
N SER A 241 -7.94 -8.42 -8.17
CA SER A 241 -9.08 -8.55 -7.26
C SER A 241 -10.41 -8.36 -8.01
N ALA A 242 -11.11 -9.47 -8.31
CA ALA A 242 -12.43 -9.42 -8.93
C ALA A 242 -13.43 -8.56 -8.15
N GLN A 243 -13.44 -8.68 -6.82
CA GLN A 243 -14.30 -7.88 -5.95
C GLN A 243 -13.99 -6.38 -6.03
N TYR A 244 -12.71 -6.02 -6.20
CA TYR A 244 -12.31 -4.63 -6.40
C TYR A 244 -12.82 -4.10 -7.74
N ARG A 245 -12.67 -4.88 -8.83
CA ARG A 245 -13.20 -4.52 -10.17
C ARG A 245 -14.72 -4.38 -10.15
N ASP A 246 -15.44 -5.31 -9.53
CA ASP A 246 -16.90 -5.27 -9.43
C ASP A 246 -17.35 -4.01 -8.68
N THR A 247 -16.62 -3.60 -7.64
CA THR A 247 -16.88 -2.37 -6.89
C THR A 247 -16.58 -1.12 -7.71
N ILE A 248 -15.52 -1.12 -8.52
CA ILE A 248 -15.24 -0.04 -9.49
C ILE A 248 -16.39 0.05 -10.49
N CYS A 249 -16.75 -1.04 -11.15
CA CYS A 249 -17.85 -1.07 -12.12
C CYS A 249 -19.15 -0.59 -11.48
N ALA A 250 -19.47 -1.04 -10.26
CA ALA A 250 -20.65 -0.57 -9.55
C ALA A 250 -20.60 0.93 -9.22
N THR A 251 -19.41 1.52 -9.02
CA THR A 251 -19.24 2.95 -8.70
C THR A 251 -19.26 3.81 -9.96
N VAL A 252 -18.56 3.40 -11.01
CA VAL A 252 -18.41 4.14 -12.28
C VAL A 252 -19.64 3.95 -13.17
N CYS A 253 -20.18 2.74 -13.29
CA CYS A 253 -21.35 2.47 -14.13
C CYS A 253 -22.66 2.98 -13.52
N ARG A 254 -22.80 3.04 -12.17
CA ARG A 254 -23.96 3.73 -11.55
C ARG A 254 -23.91 5.24 -11.75
N SER A 255 -22.72 5.84 -11.77
CA SER A 255 -22.58 7.28 -12.08
C SER A 255 -23.14 7.62 -13.47
N HIS A 256 -23.15 6.66 -14.40
CA HIS A 256 -23.69 6.84 -15.74
C HIS A 256 -25.21 6.65 -15.84
N GLN A 257 -25.88 6.12 -14.80
CA GLN A 257 -27.33 5.89 -14.77
C GLN A 257 -28.11 6.91 -13.92
N VAL A 258 -27.44 7.84 -13.22
CA VAL A 258 -28.10 8.91 -12.45
C VAL A 258 -28.11 10.22 -13.26
N SER A 259 -28.86 10.21 -14.35
CA SER A 259 -29.60 11.36 -14.88
C SER A 259 -30.74 10.81 -15.72
N PRO A 260 -31.91 10.68 -15.11
CA PRO A 260 -33.01 11.54 -15.49
C PRO A 260 -33.52 12.33 -14.28
N GLY A 261 -34.06 13.53 -14.56
CA GLY A 261 -34.51 14.52 -13.60
C GLY A 261 -35.58 14.04 -12.59
N PRO A 262 -35.95 14.91 -11.65
CA PRO A 262 -36.66 14.54 -10.44
C PRO A 262 -38.03 13.93 -10.76
N SER A 263 -38.24 12.70 -10.28
CA SER A 263 -39.56 12.11 -10.13
C SER A 263 -40.37 12.94 -9.13
N VAL A 264 -41.42 13.57 -9.64
CA VAL A 264 -42.45 14.25 -8.84
C VAL A 264 -43.14 13.19 -7.97
N LEU A 265 -43.09 13.41 -6.64
CA LEU A 265 -43.77 12.66 -5.58
C LEU A 265 -45.30 12.97 -5.56
N PRO A 266 -46.11 12.22 -4.78
CA PRO A 266 -47.45 11.79 -5.13
C PRO A 266 -48.53 12.76 -4.63
N LEU A 267 -49.72 12.68 -5.22
CA LEU A 267 -50.92 13.27 -4.65
C LEU A 267 -51.97 12.17 -4.43
N GLU A 268 -52.03 11.65 -3.20
CA GLU A 268 -53.28 11.13 -2.66
C GLU A 268 -54.26 12.31 -2.52
N SER A 269 -55.45 12.19 -3.13
CA SER A 269 -56.75 12.34 -2.47
C SER A 269 -57.88 12.69 -3.45
N LEU A 270 -59.06 12.11 -3.17
CA LEU A 270 -60.40 12.66 -3.46
C LEU A 270 -60.88 12.64 -4.93
N THR A 271 -61.74 11.70 -5.31
CA THR A 271 -63.21 11.81 -5.22
C THR A 271 -63.94 10.82 -6.13
N SER A 272 -65.09 10.34 -5.62
CA SER A 272 -66.25 9.73 -6.30
C SER A 272 -66.06 8.37 -6.97
#